data_AF-A0A497A801-F1
#
_entry.id   AF-A0A497A801-F1
#
_cell.length_a   1.000
_cell.length_b   1.000
_cell.length_c   1.000
_cell.angle_alpha   90.00
_cell.angle_beta   90.00
_cell.angle_gamma   90.00
#
_symmetry.space_group_name_H-M   'P 1'
#
loop_
_entity.id
_entity.type
_entity.pdbx_description
1 polymer ?
#
loop_
_entity_poly.entity_id
_entity_poly.type
_entity_poly.pdbx_seq_one_letter_code
_entity_poly.pdbx_strand_id
1 'polypeptide(L)'
;MAWAKEPEPVGRIENRQEQREQEENRKVFFLGKKEITPRSDVVLFENEEFFIEKVDGSFIIRPRYIREYLRIRGKRNKKYMKFTRAPTPIMIPLITVRENPMLWFEQNYLINARRNMQGHFIRKIWEHRYEFMPMLCMG
;
A
#
# COMPACT_ATOMS: atom_id res chain seq x y z
N MET A 1 -40.69 -2.15 -18.28
CA MET A 1 -40.04 -0.90 -17.81
C MET A 1 -39.88 -1.04 -16.30
N ALA A 2 -38.75 -0.80 -15.63
CA ALA A 2 -37.49 -0.18 -15.97
C ALA A 2 -36.38 -0.80 -15.09
N TRP A 3 -35.19 -0.99 -15.65
CA TRP A 3 -33.97 -1.28 -14.89
C TRP A 3 -33.45 0.01 -14.27
N ALA A 4 -33.29 0.04 -12.94
CA ALA A 4 -32.64 1.16 -12.25
C ALA A 4 -31.13 0.89 -12.15
N LYS A 5 -30.35 1.85 -12.66
CA LYS A 5 -28.90 1.87 -12.85
C LYS A 5 -28.12 1.89 -11.54
N GLU A 6 -26.98 1.21 -11.50
CA GLU A 6 -25.91 1.39 -10.52
C GLU A 6 -25.32 2.83 -10.62
N PRO A 7 -24.91 3.46 -9.50
CA PRO A 7 -24.20 4.73 -9.53
C PRO A 7 -22.71 4.55 -9.87
N GLU A 8 -22.22 5.29 -10.86
CA GLU A 8 -20.79 5.37 -11.21
C GLU A 8 -19.97 6.09 -10.11
N PRO A 9 -18.70 5.71 -9.88
CA PRO A 9 -17.88 6.32 -8.84
C PRO A 9 -17.33 7.69 -9.27
N VAL A 10 -17.65 8.71 -8.48
CA VAL A 10 -17.19 10.10 -8.67
C VAL A 10 -15.78 10.26 -8.06
N GLY A 11 -14.78 10.44 -8.92
CA GLY A 11 -13.41 10.78 -8.52
C GLY A 11 -13.19 12.29 -8.31
N ARG A 12 -12.27 12.65 -7.41
CA ARG A 12 -11.66 14.00 -7.29
C ARG A 12 -10.22 13.82 -6.81
N ILE A 13 -9.20 13.76 -7.69
CA ILE A 13 -8.44 14.79 -8.42
C ILE A 13 -7.45 15.59 -7.54
N GLU A 14 -6.24 15.05 -7.42
CA GLU A 14 -4.91 15.71 -7.37
C GLU A 14 -3.94 14.67 -8.00
N ASN A 15 -3.20 14.84 -9.10
CA ASN A 15 -2.95 15.94 -10.01
C ASN A 15 -3.03 15.35 -11.44
N ARG A 16 -4.07 15.71 -12.21
CA ARG A 16 -4.49 15.00 -13.44
C ARG A 16 -3.54 15.23 -14.62
N GLN A 17 -2.68 16.25 -14.55
CA GLN A 17 -1.74 16.64 -15.60
C GLN A 17 -0.45 15.81 -15.58
N GLU A 18 0.16 15.58 -14.41
CA GLU A 18 1.38 14.76 -14.28
C GLU A 18 1.14 13.26 -14.53
N GLN A 19 -0.07 12.76 -14.24
CA GLN A 19 -0.46 11.38 -14.60
C GLN A 19 -0.71 11.24 -16.10
N ARG A 20 -1.28 12.26 -16.75
CA ARG A 20 -1.51 12.26 -18.21
C ARG A 20 -0.21 12.38 -19.00
N GLU A 21 0.75 13.19 -18.54
CA GLU A 21 2.05 13.36 -19.21
C GLU A 21 2.97 12.13 -19.07
N GLN A 22 2.81 11.28 -18.03
CA GLN A 22 3.50 9.99 -17.95
C GLN A 22 2.78 8.85 -18.72
N GLU A 23 1.47 8.96 -18.95
CA GLU A 23 0.67 7.98 -19.69
C GLU A 23 0.79 8.12 -21.21
N GLU A 24 1.08 9.31 -21.73
CA GLU A 24 1.18 9.56 -23.17
C GLU A 24 2.32 8.80 -23.89
N ASN A 25 3.20 8.06 -23.18
CA ASN A 25 4.38 7.46 -23.82
C ASN A 25 4.81 6.03 -23.45
N ARG A 26 4.07 5.22 -22.65
CA ARG A 26 4.60 3.89 -22.27
C ARG A 26 3.54 2.79 -22.17
N LYS A 27 3.65 1.79 -23.06
CA LYS A 27 3.95 0.34 -22.84
C LYS A 27 3.64 -0.32 -21.48
N VAL A 28 2.85 0.25 -20.58
CA VAL A 28 2.50 -0.26 -19.25
C VAL A 28 1.01 0.01 -19.03
N PHE A 29 0.23 -1.03 -18.81
CA PHE A 29 -1.22 -0.95 -18.61
C PHE A 29 -1.58 -1.41 -17.21
N PHE A 30 -2.46 -0.68 -16.52
CA PHE A 30 -2.99 -1.12 -15.24
C PHE A 30 -3.99 -2.27 -15.46
N LEU A 31 -3.82 -3.38 -14.76
CA LEU A 31 -4.69 -4.55 -14.86
C LEU A 31 -5.70 -4.64 -13.71
N GLY A 32 -5.38 -4.10 -12.54
CA GLY A 32 -6.26 -4.17 -11.38
C GLY A 32 -5.50 -4.19 -10.05
N LYS A 33 -6.24 -4.41 -8.97
CA LYS A 33 -5.70 -4.65 -7.63
C LYS A 33 -5.82 -6.14 -7.32
N LYS A 34 -4.78 -6.69 -6.70
CA LYS A 34 -4.77 -8.05 -6.16
C LYS A 34 -4.67 -7.96 -4.64
N GLU A 35 -5.58 -8.61 -3.94
CA GLU A 35 -5.52 -8.74 -2.49
C GLU A 35 -4.38 -9.69 -2.09
N ILE A 36 -3.64 -9.31 -1.05
CA ILE A 36 -2.63 -10.16 -0.42
C ILE A 36 -3.31 -10.93 0.70
N THR A 37 -3.18 -12.25 0.67
CA THR A 37 -3.57 -13.09 1.80
C THR A 37 -2.51 -12.99 2.89
N PRO A 38 -2.83 -12.51 4.09
CA PRO A 38 -1.90 -12.50 5.20
C PRO A 38 -1.69 -13.92 5.74
N ARG A 39 -0.62 -14.14 6.51
CA ARG A 39 -0.44 -15.39 7.25
C ARG A 39 -1.31 -15.38 8.50
N SER A 40 -2.45 -16.07 8.47
CA SER A 40 -3.51 -15.94 9.48
C SER A 40 -3.08 -16.28 10.92
N ASP A 41 -2.04 -17.08 11.09
CA ASP A 41 -1.47 -17.48 12.38
C ASP A 41 -0.69 -16.37 13.09
N VAL A 42 -0.30 -15.31 12.37
CA VAL A 42 0.57 -14.24 12.90
C VAL A 42 -0.03 -12.84 12.77
N VAL A 43 -1.26 -12.70 12.27
CA VAL A 43 -1.93 -11.39 12.15
C VAL A 43 -2.39 -10.90 13.53
N LEU A 44 -1.94 -9.70 13.91
CA LEU A 44 -2.39 -9.01 15.12
C LEU A 44 -3.50 -8.00 14.84
N PHE A 45 -3.48 -7.41 13.65
CA PHE A 45 -4.43 -6.40 13.24
C PHE A 45 -4.59 -6.47 11.72
N GLU A 46 -5.81 -6.34 11.24
CA GLU A 46 -6.11 -6.14 9.82
C GLU A 46 -7.27 -5.17 9.67
N ASN A 47 -7.21 -4.35 8.63
CA ASN A 47 -8.33 -3.53 8.18
C ASN A 47 -8.41 -3.57 6.65
N GLU A 48 -9.18 -2.66 6.05
CA GLU A 48 -9.36 -2.60 4.60
C GLU A 48 -8.09 -2.14 3.85
N GLU A 49 -7.12 -1.52 4.51
CA GLU A 49 -5.95 -0.90 3.87
C GLU A 49 -4.67 -1.72 4.04
N PHE A 50 -4.45 -2.31 5.22
CA PHE A 50 -3.24 -3.05 5.57
C PHE A 50 -3.48 -4.07 6.68
N PHE A 51 -2.46 -4.90 6.89
CA PHE A 51 -2.41 -5.84 8.01
C PHE A 51 -1.05 -5.77 8.70
N ILE A 52 -1.03 -6.20 9.96
CA ILE A 52 0.14 -6.24 10.82
C ILE A 52 0.34 -7.67 11.27
N GLU A 53 1.52 -8.19 10.99
CA GLU A 53 1.94 -9.52 11.42
C GLU A 53 3.00 -9.42 12.52
N LYS A 54 2.93 -10.31 13.51
CA LYS A 54 4.02 -10.56 14.47
C LYS A 54 4.89 -11.68 13.95
N VAL A 55 6.13 -11.37 13.58
CA VAL A 55 7.14 -12.36 13.19
C VAL A 55 8.24 -12.31 14.22
N ASP A 56 8.87 -13.43 14.57
CA ASP A 56 9.89 -13.51 15.62
C ASP A 56 10.82 -12.28 15.66
N GLY A 57 10.69 -11.46 16.71
CA GLY A 57 11.50 -10.25 16.91
C GLY A 57 11.05 -8.97 16.21
N SER A 58 9.95 -8.96 15.43
CA SER A 58 9.47 -7.77 14.70
C SER A 58 7.97 -7.75 14.42
N PHE A 59 7.43 -6.55 14.20
CA PHE A 59 6.15 -6.35 13.52
C PHE A 59 6.37 -6.04 12.05
N ILE A 60 5.52 -6.59 11.19
CA ILE A 60 5.53 -6.30 9.76
C ILE A 60 4.19 -5.70 9.36
N ILE A 61 4.20 -4.44 8.89
CA ILE A 61 3.03 -3.77 8.33
C ILE A 61 3.07 -3.90 6.81
N ARG A 62 2.02 -4.50 6.22
CA ARG A 62 1.93 -4.75 4.77
C ARG A 62 0.61 -4.24 4.20
N PRO A 63 0.60 -3.73 2.96
CA PRO A 63 -0.64 -3.33 2.31
C PRO A 63 -1.54 -4.54 2.06
N ARG A 64 -2.86 -4.33 2.16
CA ARG A 64 -3.85 -5.36 1.82
C ARG A 64 -3.91 -5.62 0.32
N TYR A 65 -3.62 -4.61 -0.49
CA TYR A 65 -3.71 -4.69 -1.95
C TYR A 65 -2.41 -4.30 -2.65
N ILE A 66 -2.08 -5.02 -3.72
CA ILE A 66 -1.01 -4.67 -4.66
C ILE A 66 -1.58 -4.35 -6.03
N ARG A 67 -0.95 -3.41 -6.73
CA ARG A 67 -1.37 -3.05 -8.09
C ARG A 67 -0.69 -3.96 -9.09
N GLU A 68 -1.47 -4.53 -10.00
CA GLU A 68 -0.99 -5.34 -11.10
C GLU A 68 -0.95 -4.54 -12.39
N TYR A 69 0.12 -4.73 -13.15
CA TYR A 69 0.37 -4.04 -14.40
C TYR A 69 0.84 -5.01 -15.49
N LEU A 70 0.60 -4.64 -16.74
CA LEU A 70 1.08 -5.32 -17.93
C LEU A 70 2.08 -4.43 -18.67
N ARG A 71 3.33 -4.86 -18.76
CA ARG A 71 4.34 -4.19 -19.57
C ARG A 71 4.44 -4.82 -20.95
N ILE A 72 4.32 -4.03 -22.00
CA ILE A 72 4.57 -4.43 -23.39
C ILE A 72 6.00 -4.03 -23.77
N ARG A 73 6.80 -4.97 -24.26
CA ARG A 73 8.13 -4.71 -24.85
C ARG A 73 8.12 -5.02 -26.35
N GLY A 74 8.97 -4.35 -27.13
CA GLY A 74 9.01 -4.47 -28.61
C GLY A 74 8.04 -3.53 -29.35
N LYS A 75 8.25 -3.36 -30.67
CA LYS A 75 7.34 -2.61 -31.58
C LYS A 75 6.63 -3.57 -32.55
N ARG A 76 7.36 -4.45 -33.23
CA ARG A 76 6.82 -5.48 -34.16
C ARG A 76 6.52 -6.82 -33.46
N ASN A 77 7.49 -7.40 -32.74
CA ASN A 77 7.27 -8.58 -31.90
C ASN A 77 6.99 -8.16 -30.46
N LYS A 78 5.71 -7.90 -30.14
CA LYS A 78 5.28 -7.48 -28.80
C LYS A 78 5.43 -8.65 -27.82
N LYS A 79 6.15 -8.43 -26.71
CA LYS A 79 6.20 -9.33 -25.56
C LYS A 79 5.44 -8.70 -24.40
N TYR A 80 4.56 -9.45 -23.78
CA TYR A 80 3.71 -9.02 -22.67
C TYR A 80 4.25 -9.61 -21.37
N MET A 81 4.46 -8.76 -20.37
CA MET A 81 5.01 -9.16 -19.09
C MET A 81 4.17 -8.57 -17.96
N LYS A 82 3.52 -9.44 -17.18
CA LYS A 82 2.80 -9.03 -15.98
C LYS A 82 3.80 -8.73 -14.86
N PHE A 83 3.60 -7.64 -14.14
CA PHE A 83 4.39 -7.31 -12.97
C PHE A 83 3.54 -6.58 -11.92
N THR A 84 3.97 -6.64 -10.67
CA THR A 84 3.30 -5.99 -9.53
C THR A 84 4.08 -4.77 -9.09
N ARG A 85 3.38 -3.73 -8.65
CA ARG A 85 3.98 -2.61 -7.94
C ARG A 85 3.30 -2.50 -6.57
N ALA A 86 4.07 -2.79 -5.54
CA ALA A 86 3.65 -2.71 -4.14
C ALA A 86 4.60 -1.77 -3.38
N PRO A 87 4.10 -0.97 -2.43
CA PRO A 87 4.95 -0.41 -1.39
C PRO A 87 5.70 -1.53 -0.69
N THR A 88 6.99 -1.34 -0.42
CA THR A 88 7.73 -2.29 0.42
C THR A 88 7.08 -2.34 1.81
N PRO A 89 6.90 -3.53 2.41
CA PRO A 89 6.50 -3.67 3.80
C PRO A 89 7.33 -2.81 4.75
N ILE A 90 6.72 -2.38 5.86
CA ILE A 90 7.42 -1.71 6.96
C ILE A 90 7.70 -2.76 8.04
N MET A 91 8.98 -2.92 8.37
CA MET A 91 9.42 -3.82 9.44
C MET A 91 9.83 -2.99 10.65
N ILE A 92 9.30 -3.36 11.81
CA ILE A 92 9.49 -2.64 13.07
C ILE A 92 10.06 -3.62 14.10
N PRO A 93 11.32 -3.49 14.53
CA PRO A 93 11.90 -4.38 15.54
C PRO A 93 11.18 -4.23 16.89
N LEU A 94 10.88 -5.33 17.58
CA LEU A 94 10.16 -5.33 18.87
C LEU A 94 10.88 -4.51 19.94
N ILE A 95 12.21 -4.50 19.93
CA ILE A 95 13.02 -3.72 20.88
C ILE A 95 12.74 -2.22 20.79
N THR A 96 12.35 -1.71 19.62
CA THR A 96 12.23 -0.27 19.37
C THR A 96 10.83 0.28 19.67
N VAL A 97 9.83 -0.60 19.83
CA VAL A 97 8.43 -0.25 20.09
C VAL A 97 8.02 -0.35 21.56
N ARG A 98 8.96 -0.68 22.46
CA ARG A 98 8.68 -0.90 23.89
C ARG A 98 8.18 0.34 24.64
N GLU A 99 8.54 1.54 24.20
CA GLU A 99 8.21 2.77 24.94
C GLU A 99 7.21 3.66 24.19
N ASN A 100 7.37 3.85 22.87
CA ASN A 100 6.44 4.66 22.08
C ASN A 100 6.50 4.33 20.56
N PRO A 101 5.61 3.47 20.04
CA PRO A 101 5.58 3.09 18.62
C PRO A 101 5.16 4.24 17.71
N MET A 102 4.35 5.19 18.23
CA MET A 102 3.93 6.35 17.45
C MET A 102 5.12 7.27 17.19
N LEU A 103 5.86 7.65 18.24
CA LEU A 103 7.05 8.50 18.11
C LEU A 103 8.10 7.83 17.22
N TRP A 104 8.33 6.53 17.39
CA TRP A 104 9.24 5.80 16.52
C TRP A 104 8.80 5.85 15.04
N PHE A 105 7.52 5.64 14.76
CA PHE A 105 6.99 5.68 13.41
C PHE A 105 7.09 7.08 12.78
N GLU A 106 6.81 8.13 13.55
CA GLU A 106 6.96 9.52 13.12
C GLU A 106 8.41 9.82 12.69
N GLN A 107 9.37 9.47 13.54
CA GLN A 107 10.79 9.72 13.32
C GLN A 107 11.34 8.96 12.09
N ASN A 108 10.89 7.73 11.87
CA ASN A 108 11.46 6.85 10.84
C ASN A 108 10.73 6.95 9.49
N TYR A 109 9.41 7.15 9.47
CA TYR A 109 8.61 7.06 8.25
C TYR A 109 7.91 8.35 7.85
N LEU A 110 7.24 9.05 8.76
CA LEU A 110 6.45 10.23 8.38
C LEU A 110 7.31 11.37 7.85
N ILE A 111 8.42 11.67 8.53
CA ILE A 111 9.36 12.71 8.12
C ILE A 111 9.90 12.42 6.72
N ASN A 112 10.12 11.13 6.40
CA ASN A 112 10.67 10.67 5.14
C ASN A 112 9.61 10.44 4.05
N ALA A 113 8.33 10.39 4.40
CA ALA A 113 7.24 10.06 3.47
C ALA A 113 7.11 11.07 2.32
N ARG A 114 7.53 12.34 2.52
CA ARG A 114 7.55 13.37 1.46
C ARG A 114 8.61 13.09 0.38
N ARG A 115 9.58 12.22 0.66
CA ARG A 115 10.77 11.96 -0.18
C ARG A 115 10.76 10.60 -0.88
N ASN A 116 9.76 9.75 -0.62
CA ASN A 116 9.76 8.35 -1.09
C ASN A 116 8.43 7.93 -1.74
N MET A 117 8.50 6.97 -2.67
CA MET A 117 7.36 6.36 -3.36
C MET A 117 6.40 5.59 -2.43
N GLN A 118 6.80 5.30 -1.19
CA GLN A 118 5.93 4.70 -0.18
C GLN A 118 5.02 5.72 0.52
N GLY A 119 5.15 7.02 0.24
CA GLY A 119 4.50 8.09 1.00
C GLY A 119 2.99 7.92 1.17
N HIS A 120 2.28 7.45 0.13
CA HIS A 120 0.83 7.19 0.24
C HIS A 120 0.50 6.05 1.21
N PHE A 121 1.27 4.96 1.18
CA PHE A 121 1.08 3.84 2.10
C PHE A 121 1.38 4.25 3.55
N ILE A 122 2.46 4.99 3.76
CA ILE A 122 2.83 5.53 5.08
C ILE A 122 1.73 6.47 5.62
N ARG A 123 1.14 7.31 4.76
CA ARG A 123 0.00 8.17 5.14
C ARG A 123 -1.21 7.35 5.58
N LYS A 124 -1.54 6.28 4.85
CA LYS A 124 -2.64 5.37 5.22
C LYS A 124 -2.42 4.69 6.57
N ILE A 125 -1.21 4.20 6.83
CA ILE A 125 -0.85 3.65 8.14
C ILE A 125 -1.04 4.71 9.23
N TRP A 126 -0.63 5.95 8.97
CA TRP A 126 -0.76 7.03 9.93
C TRP A 126 -2.21 7.43 10.22
N GLU A 127 -3.07 7.45 9.20
CA GLU A 127 -4.51 7.73 9.33
C GLU A 127 -5.17 6.78 10.35
N HIS A 128 -4.83 5.49 10.28
CA HIS A 128 -5.39 4.43 11.13
C HIS A 128 -4.58 4.16 12.42
N ARG A 129 -3.57 4.97 12.74
CA ARG A 129 -2.59 4.69 13.82
C ARG A 129 -3.23 4.37 15.18
N TYR A 130 -4.33 5.02 15.52
CA TYR A 130 -4.99 4.85 16.81
C TYR A 130 -5.61 3.46 16.98
N GLU A 131 -5.90 2.77 15.88
CA GLU A 131 -6.53 1.45 15.89
C GLU A 131 -5.54 0.34 16.25
N PHE A 132 -4.25 0.51 15.93
CA PHE A 132 -3.29 -0.59 16.03
C PHE A 132 -1.98 -0.25 16.75
N MET A 133 -1.56 1.03 16.83
CA MET A 133 -0.29 1.39 17.48
C MET A 133 -0.21 0.93 18.95
N PRO A 134 -1.28 1.03 19.78
CA PRO A 134 -1.27 0.49 21.14
C PRO A 134 -1.01 -1.03 21.19
N MET A 135 -1.47 -1.77 20.18
CA MET A 135 -1.25 -3.21 20.10
C MET A 135 0.22 -3.57 19.89
N LEU A 136 1.01 -2.66 19.29
CA LEU A 136 2.45 -2.83 19.13
C LEU A 136 3.22 -2.67 20.45
N CYS A 137 2.66 -1.99 21.46
CA CYS A 137 3.28 -1.85 22.78
C CYS A 137 3.05 -3.06 23.69
N MET A 138 1.98 -3.83 23.47
CA MET A 138 1.53 -4.89 24.39
C MET A 138 2.14 -6.26 24.09
N GLY A 139 3.20 -6.31 23.28
CA GLY A 139 3.75 -7.53 22.67
C GLY A 139 5.01 -8.10 23.29
#